data_AF-A0A7X8JFY6-F1
#
_entry.id   AF-A0A7X8JFY6-F1
#
_cell.length_a   1.000
_cell.length_b   1.000
_cell.length_c   1.000
_cell.angle_alpha   90.00
_cell.angle_beta   90.00
_cell.angle_gamma   90.00
#
_symmetry.space_group_name_H-M   'P 1'
#
loop_
_entity.id
_entity.type
_entity.pdbx_description
1 polymer ?
#
loop_
_entity_poly.entity_id
_entity_poly.type
_entity_poly.pdbx_seq_one_letter_code
_entity_poly.pdbx_strand_id
1 'polypeptide(L)'
;MVDEGSKYRLLYSDGDIREKAESLLKMDPDPVPRFILLKEFMKTDPADREYKKAYRDVLSHGYVKKFESGQTEDGYWGSFHGDSEAVLRRLFLLGLELSHPCFQKAGAFMETILRGEDIWHQRCEKQDHPGWWLEMFMPLVTASNLSLIDPQNVLLDKQIALWRSFAEAAFASGRYDPAAEAAAQYEHFRIRTKRPIPFYSYYCVILLTSREGILSDGLYKKILDYCLDRDEGMYYIYDRKPSVCVPISDTKYFFWWMRCVSILSRLKGWEQYKARYCNWVWDQMNADGFWDLINKPGYSQYVLSDSWRKSKNRIIDSSIYVMRFLTDFRGI
;
A
#
# COMPACT_ATOMS: atom_id res chain seq x y z
N MET A 1 10.53 -29.13 -2.68
CA MET A 1 10.69 -29.53 -4.09
C MET A 1 9.63 -28.75 -4.86
N VAL A 2 9.92 -27.63 -5.50
CA VAL A 2 10.93 -27.41 -6.54
C VAL A 2 11.97 -26.36 -6.11
N ASP A 3 13.24 -26.69 -6.33
CA ASP A 3 14.37 -25.76 -6.31
C ASP A 3 14.44 -25.10 -7.69
N GLU A 4 13.95 -23.86 -7.79
CA GLU A 4 13.91 -23.06 -9.04
C GLU A 4 14.61 -21.70 -8.86
N GLY A 5 15.48 -21.60 -7.85
CA GLY A 5 16.23 -20.39 -7.52
C GLY A 5 17.36 -20.11 -8.51
N SER A 6 17.05 -19.78 -9.78
CA SER A 6 18.01 -19.21 -10.75
C SER A 6 17.41 -18.74 -12.09
N LYS A 7 16.14 -18.98 -12.45
CA LYS A 7 15.78 -19.00 -13.90
C LYS A 7 14.91 -17.91 -14.50
N TYR A 8 14.37 -16.96 -13.75
CA TYR A 8 13.45 -15.99 -14.35
C TYR A 8 14.06 -14.58 -14.31
N ARG A 9 14.50 -14.11 -15.49
CA ARG A 9 14.72 -12.68 -15.74
C ARG A 9 13.37 -12.03 -16.01
N LEU A 10 13.28 -10.72 -15.76
CA LEU A 10 12.12 -9.94 -16.19
C LEU A 10 12.02 -9.96 -17.71
N LEU A 11 10.79 -10.10 -18.24
CA LEU A 11 10.50 -10.07 -19.69
C LEU A 11 10.48 -8.65 -20.27
N TYR A 12 10.69 -7.65 -19.41
CA TYR A 12 10.68 -6.24 -19.75
C TYR A 12 11.81 -5.51 -19.02
N SER A 13 12.11 -4.33 -19.51
CA SER A 13 13.07 -3.38 -18.98
C SER A 13 12.39 -2.06 -18.61
N ASP A 14 13.13 -1.19 -17.92
CA ASP A 14 12.70 0.20 -17.69
C ASP A 14 12.43 0.95 -19.00
N GLY A 15 13.13 0.58 -20.09
CA GLY A 15 12.90 1.13 -21.43
C GLY A 15 11.51 0.80 -21.97
N ASP A 16 11.05 -0.43 -21.80
CA ASP A 16 9.72 -0.86 -22.25
C ASP A 16 8.60 -0.17 -21.46
N ILE A 17 8.81 0.03 -20.15
CA ILE A 17 7.89 0.79 -19.29
C ILE A 17 7.82 2.25 -19.76
N ARG A 18 8.96 2.86 -20.07
CA ARG A 18 9.02 4.23 -20.58
C ARG A 18 8.32 4.38 -21.93
N GLU A 19 8.52 3.45 -22.85
CA GLU A 19 7.83 3.46 -24.16
C GLU A 19 6.31 3.40 -24.02
N LYS A 20 5.81 2.60 -23.07
CA LYS A 20 4.39 2.57 -22.72
C LYS A 20 3.92 3.90 -22.16
N ALA A 21 4.68 4.52 -21.25
CA ALA A 21 4.34 5.83 -20.69
C ALA A 21 4.26 6.92 -21.79
N GLU A 22 5.21 6.93 -22.72
CA GLU A 22 5.19 7.84 -23.88
C GLU A 22 3.95 7.62 -24.76
N SER A 23 3.56 6.37 -24.97
CA SER A 23 2.36 6.03 -25.73
C SER A 23 1.08 6.45 -25.02
N LEU A 24 0.99 6.27 -23.71
CA LEU A 24 -0.13 6.75 -22.88
C LEU A 24 -0.22 8.28 -22.88
N LEU A 25 0.90 9.01 -22.84
CA LEU A 25 0.92 10.47 -22.93
C LEU A 25 0.34 11.00 -24.26
N LYS A 26 0.56 10.27 -25.36
CA LYS A 26 -0.02 10.59 -26.68
C LYS A 26 -1.53 10.40 -26.73
N MET A 27 -2.12 9.66 -25.79
CA MET A 27 -3.59 9.50 -25.67
C MET A 27 -4.28 10.73 -25.05
N ASP A 28 -3.54 11.80 -24.77
CA ASP A 28 -4.03 13.02 -24.11
C ASP A 28 -4.75 12.72 -22.78
N PRO A 29 -4.02 12.23 -21.76
CA PRO A 29 -4.57 11.90 -20.46
C PRO A 29 -5.08 13.13 -19.71
N ASP A 30 -6.07 12.91 -18.83
CA ASP A 30 -6.54 13.89 -17.85
C ASP A 30 -5.37 14.37 -16.95
N PRO A 31 -5.48 15.52 -16.25
CA PRO A 31 -4.37 16.15 -15.54
C PRO A 31 -3.61 15.25 -14.57
N VAL A 32 -4.32 14.44 -13.77
CA VAL A 32 -3.71 13.55 -12.79
C VAL A 32 -2.91 12.42 -13.46
N PRO A 33 -3.49 11.58 -14.33
CA PRO A 33 -2.69 10.55 -15.01
C PRO A 33 -1.54 11.13 -15.83
N ARG A 34 -1.71 12.30 -16.46
CA ARG A 34 -0.61 13.01 -17.14
C ARG A 34 0.56 13.28 -16.22
N PHE A 35 0.30 13.85 -15.05
CA PHE A 35 1.32 14.16 -14.06
C PHE A 35 2.03 12.89 -13.55
N ILE A 36 1.27 11.83 -13.25
CA ILE A 36 1.84 10.55 -12.82
C ILE A 36 2.76 9.96 -13.89
N LEU A 37 2.37 9.99 -15.16
CA LEU A 37 3.19 9.53 -16.28
C LEU A 37 4.52 10.28 -16.34
N LEU A 38 4.49 11.61 -16.23
CA LEU A 38 5.69 12.45 -16.24
C LEU A 38 6.58 12.21 -15.01
N LYS A 39 5.98 12.14 -13.82
CA LYS A 39 6.70 12.01 -12.54
C LYS A 39 7.32 10.64 -12.35
N GLU A 40 6.53 9.59 -12.46
CA GLU A 40 6.92 8.25 -12.00
C GLU A 40 7.62 7.44 -13.09
N PHE A 41 7.19 7.58 -14.35
CA PHE A 41 7.65 6.72 -15.45
C PHE A 41 8.60 7.44 -16.40
N MET A 42 8.31 8.68 -16.78
CA MET A 42 9.25 9.49 -17.58
C MET A 42 10.40 10.03 -16.74
N LYS A 43 10.23 10.11 -15.41
CA LYS A 43 11.20 10.70 -14.46
C LYS A 43 11.62 12.10 -14.91
N THR A 44 10.65 12.89 -15.40
CA THR A 44 10.89 14.25 -15.86
C THR A 44 11.39 15.12 -14.71
N ASP A 45 12.42 15.94 -14.97
CA ASP A 45 13.00 16.84 -13.97
C ASP A 45 11.92 17.75 -13.37
N PRO A 46 11.77 17.84 -12.04
CA PRO A 46 10.84 18.77 -11.40
C PRO A 46 11.05 20.25 -11.76
N ALA A 47 12.24 20.62 -12.24
CA ALA A 47 12.54 21.95 -12.77
C ALA A 47 11.91 22.22 -14.15
N ASP A 48 11.55 21.18 -14.89
CA ASP A 48 10.98 21.25 -16.24
C ASP A 48 9.62 21.98 -16.27
N ARG A 49 9.37 22.69 -17.36
CA ARG A 49 8.16 23.50 -17.53
C ARG A 49 6.90 22.64 -17.63
N GLU A 50 6.96 21.50 -18.32
CA GLU A 50 5.85 20.57 -18.47
C GLU A 50 5.53 19.92 -17.12
N TYR A 51 6.54 19.47 -16.38
CA TYR A 51 6.37 18.92 -15.04
C TYR A 51 5.66 19.92 -14.11
N LYS A 52 6.18 21.15 -14.02
CA LYS A 52 5.59 22.23 -13.19
C LYS A 52 4.17 22.56 -13.59
N LYS A 53 3.86 22.54 -14.90
CA LYS A 53 2.49 22.74 -15.36
C LYS A 53 1.60 21.58 -14.91
N ALA A 54 1.99 20.33 -15.17
CA ALA A 54 1.22 19.16 -14.81
C ALA A 54 0.95 19.08 -13.30
N TYR A 55 1.95 19.40 -12.47
CA TYR A 55 1.76 19.42 -11.01
C TYR A 55 0.80 20.53 -10.55
N ARG A 56 0.88 21.73 -11.13
CA ARG A 56 -0.11 22.80 -10.85
C ARG A 56 -1.53 22.40 -11.26
N ASP A 57 -1.67 21.67 -12.37
CA ASP A 57 -2.97 21.17 -12.81
C ASP A 57 -3.51 20.12 -11.82
N VAL A 58 -2.65 19.29 -11.21
CA VAL A 58 -3.03 18.38 -10.11
C VAL A 58 -3.43 19.14 -8.85
N LEU A 59 -2.66 20.14 -8.42
CA LEU A 59 -2.98 20.95 -7.24
C LEU A 59 -4.27 21.77 -7.38
N SER A 60 -4.65 22.11 -8.61
CA SER A 60 -5.93 22.78 -8.91
C SER A 60 -7.10 21.82 -9.15
N HIS A 61 -6.84 20.51 -9.18
CA HIS A 61 -7.85 19.49 -9.43
C HIS A 61 -8.92 19.44 -8.34
N GLY A 62 -10.19 19.23 -8.73
CA GLY A 62 -11.32 19.23 -7.79
C GLY A 62 -11.21 18.22 -6.66
N TYR A 63 -10.56 17.07 -6.89
CA TYR A 63 -10.25 16.10 -5.84
C TYR A 63 -9.32 16.67 -4.77
N VAL A 64 -8.20 17.30 -5.18
CA VAL A 64 -7.24 17.88 -4.24
C VAL A 64 -7.91 19.02 -3.47
N LYS A 65 -8.63 19.90 -4.16
CA LYS A 65 -9.37 21.00 -3.50
C LYS A 65 -10.39 20.50 -2.48
N LYS A 66 -11.09 19.41 -2.78
CA LYS A 66 -12.03 18.79 -1.83
C LYS A 66 -11.32 18.23 -0.60
N PHE A 67 -10.14 17.61 -0.75
CA PHE A 67 -9.38 17.10 0.40
C PHE A 67 -8.80 18.25 1.22
N GLU A 68 -8.26 19.29 0.59
CA GLU A 68 -7.79 20.51 1.28
C GLU A 68 -8.91 21.14 2.11
N SER A 69 -10.09 21.38 1.51
CA SER A 69 -11.21 22.02 2.21
C SER A 69 -11.88 21.12 3.24
N GLY A 70 -11.74 19.81 3.10
CA GLY A 70 -12.36 18.82 3.99
C GLY A 70 -11.49 18.42 5.18
N GLN A 71 -10.24 18.86 5.23
CA GLN A 71 -9.33 18.56 6.34
C GLN A 71 -9.67 19.43 7.55
N THR A 72 -9.76 18.84 8.74
CA THR A 72 -9.97 19.59 9.98
C THR A 72 -8.76 20.46 10.31
N GLU A 73 -8.93 21.40 11.26
CA GLU A 73 -7.81 22.20 11.79
C GLU A 73 -6.72 21.31 12.38
N ASP A 74 -7.12 20.22 13.04
CA ASP A 74 -6.23 19.22 13.64
C ASP A 74 -5.58 18.28 12.62
N GLY A 75 -6.01 18.28 11.35
CA GLY A 75 -5.29 17.59 10.27
C GLY A 75 -5.84 16.25 9.78
N TYR A 76 -7.06 15.87 10.17
CA TYR A 76 -7.69 14.61 9.75
C TYR A 76 -8.97 14.84 8.93
N TRP A 77 -9.58 13.76 8.44
CA TRP A 77 -10.86 13.74 7.72
C TRP A 77 -11.80 12.72 8.36
N GLY A 78 -12.96 13.15 8.86
CA GLY A 78 -13.96 12.25 9.42
C GLY A 78 -13.39 11.34 10.51
N SER A 79 -13.68 10.03 10.43
CA SER A 79 -13.03 9.03 11.28
C SER A 79 -11.61 8.72 10.79
N PHE A 80 -10.64 8.61 11.71
CA PHE A 80 -9.26 8.31 11.32
C PHE A 80 -9.17 6.95 10.62
N HIS A 81 -9.60 5.87 11.29
CA HIS A 81 -9.74 4.57 10.65
C HIS A 81 -10.92 4.57 9.68
N GLY A 82 -10.64 4.40 8.39
CA GLY A 82 -11.64 4.48 7.31
C GLY A 82 -11.53 5.75 6.46
N ASP A 83 -11.97 6.90 6.96
CA ASP A 83 -12.08 8.12 6.14
C ASP A 83 -10.72 8.79 5.90
N SER A 84 -9.97 9.10 6.98
CA SER A 84 -8.66 9.76 6.86
C SER A 84 -7.67 8.88 6.10
N GLU A 85 -7.66 7.58 6.37
CA GLU A 85 -6.85 6.63 5.62
C GLU A 85 -7.20 6.60 4.13
N ALA A 86 -8.49 6.61 3.78
CA ALA A 86 -8.91 6.64 2.39
C ALA A 86 -8.44 7.92 1.68
N VAL A 87 -8.49 9.06 2.37
CA VAL A 87 -7.96 10.33 1.85
C VAL A 87 -6.44 10.28 1.71
N LEU A 88 -5.70 9.81 2.71
CA LEU A 88 -4.24 9.68 2.65
C LEU A 88 -3.80 8.81 1.48
N ARG A 89 -4.36 7.60 1.34
CA ARG A 89 -4.10 6.72 0.19
C ARG A 89 -4.39 7.42 -1.12
N ARG A 90 -5.46 8.22 -1.18
CA ARG A 90 -5.81 8.98 -2.37
C ARG A 90 -4.79 10.08 -2.68
N LEU A 91 -4.34 10.86 -1.70
CA LEU A 91 -3.31 11.88 -1.88
C LEU A 91 -2.01 11.28 -2.43
N PHE A 92 -1.61 10.12 -1.91
CA PHE A 92 -0.48 9.37 -2.42
C PHE A 92 -0.67 8.93 -3.88
N LEU A 93 -1.84 8.38 -4.22
CA LEU A 93 -2.14 7.92 -5.58
C LEU A 93 -2.18 9.05 -6.60
N LEU A 94 -2.60 10.25 -6.18
CA LEU A 94 -2.56 11.49 -6.98
C LEU A 94 -1.13 12.05 -7.16
N GLY A 95 -0.13 11.47 -6.47
CA GLY A 95 1.28 11.82 -6.61
C GLY A 95 1.68 13.11 -5.89
N LEU A 96 0.89 13.58 -4.92
CA LEU A 96 1.23 14.77 -4.14
C LEU A 96 2.56 14.58 -3.40
N GLU A 97 3.33 15.65 -3.30
CA GLU A 97 4.57 15.65 -2.52
C GLU A 97 4.26 15.57 -1.02
N LEU A 98 5.12 14.89 -0.26
CA LEU A 98 4.98 14.76 1.21
C LEU A 98 5.06 16.11 1.93
N SER A 99 5.65 17.13 1.31
CA SER A 99 5.67 18.52 1.79
C SER A 99 4.31 19.24 1.65
N HIS A 100 3.34 18.64 0.96
CA HIS A 100 2.01 19.21 0.83
C HIS A 100 1.35 19.39 2.21
N PRO A 101 0.70 20.54 2.50
CA PRO A 101 0.12 20.83 3.82
C PRO A 101 -0.78 19.72 4.37
N CYS A 102 -1.53 19.04 3.51
CA CYS A 102 -2.38 17.92 3.91
C CYS A 102 -1.60 16.78 4.59
N PHE A 103 -0.44 16.38 4.06
CA PHE A 103 0.38 15.34 4.68
C PHE A 103 1.04 15.82 5.96
N GLN A 104 1.52 17.07 5.99
CA GLN A 104 2.17 17.65 7.17
C GLN A 104 1.21 17.71 8.36
N LYS A 105 -0.02 18.19 8.15
CA LYS A 105 -1.05 18.24 9.18
C LYS A 105 -1.49 16.84 9.63
N ALA A 106 -1.70 15.92 8.68
CA ALA A 106 -2.06 14.54 9.03
C ALA A 106 -0.93 13.81 9.79
N GLY A 107 0.33 14.07 9.44
CA GLY A 107 1.50 13.61 10.18
C GLY A 107 1.47 14.10 11.62
N ALA A 108 1.31 15.41 11.82
CA ALA A 108 1.22 16.02 13.15
C ALA A 108 0.07 15.42 13.99
N PHE A 109 -1.11 15.23 13.39
CA PHE A 109 -2.23 14.55 14.05
C PHE A 109 -1.88 13.13 14.52
N MET A 110 -1.24 12.34 13.65
CA MET A 110 -0.81 10.99 13.98
C MET A 110 0.24 10.97 15.08
N GLU A 111 1.14 11.95 15.14
CA GLU A 111 2.07 12.10 16.25
C GLU A 111 1.35 12.32 17.58
N THR A 112 0.34 13.19 17.61
CA THR A 112 -0.50 13.45 18.80
C THR A 112 -1.12 12.15 19.31
N ILE A 113 -1.72 11.35 18.42
CA ILE A 113 -2.27 10.03 18.78
C ILE A 113 -1.20 9.10 19.37
N LEU A 114 -0.01 9.03 18.75
CA LEU A 114 1.07 8.15 19.22
C LEU A 114 1.68 8.59 20.56
N ARG A 115 1.57 9.88 20.90
CA ARG A 115 1.91 10.42 22.23
C ARG A 115 0.86 10.10 23.30
N GLY A 116 -0.32 9.60 22.90
CA GLY A 116 -1.46 9.38 23.80
C GLY A 116 -2.27 10.65 24.05
N GLU A 117 -1.99 11.69 23.29
CA GLU A 117 -2.71 12.96 23.30
C GLU A 117 -3.86 12.79 22.30
N ASP A 118 -5.11 12.98 22.72
CA ASP A 118 -6.26 13.07 21.83
C ASP A 118 -6.70 11.82 21.02
N ILE A 119 -6.97 10.71 21.72
CA ILE A 119 -7.53 9.47 21.12
C ILE A 119 -9.08 9.43 21.23
N TRP A 120 -9.66 10.24 22.10
CA TRP A 120 -11.00 10.00 22.67
C TRP A 120 -12.19 10.43 21.81
N HIS A 121 -11.99 11.32 20.84
CA HIS A 121 -13.05 11.80 19.95
C HIS A 121 -13.20 10.92 18.68
N GLN A 122 -12.30 9.95 18.48
CA GLN A 122 -12.33 9.07 17.33
C GLN A 122 -13.33 7.93 17.53
N ARG A 123 -14.00 7.53 16.43
CA ARG A 123 -14.93 6.41 16.44
C ARG A 123 -14.19 5.14 16.91
N CYS A 124 -14.74 4.50 17.94
CA CYS A 124 -14.28 3.19 18.41
C CYS A 124 -15.17 2.09 17.83
N GLU A 125 -14.58 1.11 17.12
CA GLU A 125 -15.33 -0.10 16.77
C GLU A 125 -15.58 -0.92 18.05
N LYS A 126 -16.82 -1.37 18.25
CA LYS A 126 -17.16 -2.21 19.40
C LYS A 126 -16.47 -3.57 19.25
N GLN A 127 -15.56 -3.87 20.18
CA GLN A 127 -14.87 -5.15 20.25
C GLN A 127 -15.21 -5.91 21.52
N ASP A 128 -14.69 -7.13 21.62
CA ASP A 128 -14.85 -7.99 22.80
C ASP A 128 -14.07 -7.49 24.03
N HIS A 129 -13.10 -6.59 23.84
CA HIS A 129 -12.47 -5.82 24.91
C HIS A 129 -12.32 -4.34 24.51
N PRO A 130 -12.69 -3.37 25.37
CA PRO A 130 -12.64 -1.94 25.03
C PRO A 130 -11.21 -1.44 24.70
N GLY A 131 -10.20 -1.94 25.43
CA GLY A 131 -8.80 -1.58 25.18
C GLY A 131 -8.24 -2.10 23.86
N TRP A 132 -8.89 -3.08 23.20
CA TRP A 132 -8.37 -3.61 21.92
C TRP A 132 -8.24 -2.51 20.87
N TRP A 133 -9.25 -1.65 20.79
CA TRP A 133 -9.27 -0.56 19.83
C TRP A 133 -8.22 0.50 20.18
N LEU A 134 -8.26 1.00 21.42
CA LEU A 134 -7.47 2.16 21.86
C LEU A 134 -6.00 1.84 22.07
N GLU A 135 -5.67 0.64 22.53
CA GLU A 135 -4.31 0.28 22.95
C GLU A 135 -3.59 -0.62 21.95
N MET A 136 -4.32 -1.46 21.19
CA MET A 136 -3.71 -2.39 20.22
C MET A 136 -3.84 -1.88 18.79
N PHE A 137 -5.08 -1.67 18.33
CA PHE A 137 -5.36 -1.45 16.90
C PHE A 137 -5.06 -0.02 16.44
N MET A 138 -5.61 0.99 17.11
CA MET A 138 -5.43 2.39 16.71
C MET A 138 -3.97 2.81 16.69
N PRO A 139 -3.13 2.51 17.71
CA PRO A 139 -1.71 2.85 17.66
C PRO A 139 -0.98 2.19 16.48
N LEU A 140 -1.33 0.94 16.14
CA LEU A 140 -0.78 0.25 14.97
C LEU A 140 -1.20 0.92 13.66
N VAL A 141 -2.49 1.22 13.48
CA VAL A 141 -3.01 1.88 12.26
C VAL A 141 -2.35 3.24 12.08
N THR A 142 -2.26 4.02 13.16
CA THR A 142 -1.62 5.34 13.19
C THR A 142 -0.13 5.24 12.85
N ALA A 143 0.62 4.37 13.52
CA ALA A 143 2.04 4.19 13.24
C ALA A 143 2.30 3.70 11.81
N SER A 144 1.47 2.79 11.32
CA SER A 144 1.56 2.30 9.94
C SER A 144 1.36 3.43 8.93
N ASN A 145 0.33 4.28 9.09
CA ASN A 145 0.10 5.40 8.18
C ASN A 145 1.16 6.50 8.33
N LEU A 146 1.61 6.82 9.55
CA LEU A 146 2.69 7.77 9.77
C LEU A 146 3.99 7.29 9.10
N SER A 147 4.26 5.97 9.12
CA SER A 147 5.44 5.41 8.46
C SER A 147 5.45 5.55 6.93
N LEU A 148 4.30 5.82 6.31
CA LEU A 148 4.21 6.16 4.88
C LEU A 148 4.52 7.64 4.61
N ILE A 149 4.33 8.53 5.60
CA ILE A 149 4.59 9.97 5.49
C ILE A 149 6.01 10.31 5.95
N ASP A 150 6.38 9.84 7.14
CA ASP A 150 7.68 10.07 7.77
C ASP A 150 8.19 8.75 8.36
N PRO A 151 8.83 7.90 7.53
CA PRO A 151 9.34 6.62 8.00
C PRO A 151 10.42 6.79 9.07
N GLN A 152 11.10 7.93 9.19
CA GLN A 152 12.17 8.14 10.18
C GLN A 152 11.67 8.76 11.48
N ASN A 153 10.36 8.97 11.62
CA ASN A 153 9.79 9.53 12.83
C ASN A 153 10.10 8.68 14.06
N VAL A 154 10.68 9.28 15.10
CA VAL A 154 11.11 8.57 16.32
C VAL A 154 9.94 7.98 17.12
N LEU A 155 8.71 8.48 16.94
CA LEU A 155 7.53 7.91 17.61
C LEU A 155 7.19 6.51 17.09
N LEU A 156 7.69 6.13 15.91
CA LEU A 156 7.50 4.79 15.36
C LEU A 156 8.33 3.73 16.10
N ASP A 157 9.42 4.10 16.77
CA ASP A 157 10.39 3.15 17.33
C ASP A 157 9.74 2.18 18.33
N LYS A 158 8.89 2.71 19.21
CA LYS A 158 8.15 1.90 20.19
C LYS A 158 7.22 0.91 19.51
N GLN A 159 6.51 1.34 18.47
CA GLN A 159 5.56 0.49 17.74
C GLN A 159 6.31 -0.55 16.90
N ILE A 160 7.38 -0.16 16.22
CA ILE A 160 8.23 -1.08 15.45
C ILE A 160 8.80 -2.17 16.36
N ALA A 161 9.40 -1.81 17.50
CA ALA A 161 9.97 -2.76 18.44
C ALA A 161 8.91 -3.73 18.99
N LEU A 162 7.71 -3.21 19.28
CA LEU A 162 6.59 -4.00 19.76
C LEU A 162 6.09 -5.03 18.73
N TRP A 163 5.77 -4.57 17.52
CA TRP A 163 5.25 -5.46 16.47
C TRP A 163 6.30 -6.43 15.95
N ARG A 164 7.59 -6.05 16.00
CA ARG A 164 8.70 -6.96 15.75
C ARG A 164 8.70 -8.10 16.76
N SER A 165 8.59 -7.82 18.05
CA SER A 165 8.69 -8.86 19.08
C SER A 165 7.56 -9.88 18.97
N PHE A 166 6.36 -9.45 18.56
CA PHE A 166 5.24 -10.37 18.27
C PHE A 166 5.53 -11.26 17.07
N ALA A 167 6.09 -10.71 15.98
CA ALA A 167 6.50 -11.50 14.82
C ALA A 167 7.64 -12.48 15.16
N GLU A 168 8.60 -12.08 16.01
CA GLU A 168 9.66 -12.96 16.51
C GLU A 168 9.09 -14.12 17.35
N ALA A 169 8.18 -13.83 18.28
CA ALA A 169 7.50 -14.84 19.08
C ALA A 169 6.70 -15.82 18.20
N ALA A 170 6.00 -15.30 17.20
CA ALA A 170 5.21 -16.08 16.25
C ALA A 170 6.05 -17.10 15.45
N PHE A 171 7.36 -16.87 15.26
CA PHE A 171 8.26 -17.73 14.49
C PHE A 171 9.39 -18.36 15.31
N ALA A 172 9.34 -18.26 16.65
CA ALA A 172 10.39 -18.75 17.53
C ALA A 172 10.65 -20.27 17.36
N SER A 173 9.60 -21.05 17.06
CA SER A 173 9.69 -22.50 16.80
C SER A 173 10.19 -22.85 15.39
N GLY A 174 10.44 -21.85 14.54
CA GLY A 174 10.82 -22.04 13.13
C GLY A 174 9.67 -21.97 12.13
N ARG A 175 8.42 -22.18 12.59
CA ARG A 175 7.17 -22.07 11.81
C ARG A 175 6.22 -21.08 12.48
N TYR A 176 5.22 -20.60 11.75
CA TYR A 176 4.20 -19.72 12.34
C TYR A 176 3.41 -20.46 13.42
N ASP A 177 3.37 -19.86 14.61
CA ASP A 177 2.58 -20.29 15.76
C ASP A 177 1.62 -19.15 16.18
N PRO A 178 0.33 -19.22 15.82
CA PRO A 178 -0.64 -18.19 16.19
C PRO A 178 -0.89 -18.12 17.70
N ALA A 179 -0.68 -19.21 18.45
CA ALA A 179 -0.85 -19.22 19.89
C ALA A 179 0.31 -18.49 20.59
N ALA A 180 1.54 -18.67 20.11
CA ALA A 180 2.70 -17.93 20.58
C ALA A 180 2.57 -16.42 20.32
N GLU A 181 2.09 -16.04 19.13
CA GLU A 181 1.81 -14.64 18.78
C GLU A 181 0.75 -14.02 19.71
N ALA A 182 -0.38 -14.72 19.89
CA ALA A 182 -1.46 -14.25 20.77
C ALA A 182 -1.02 -14.16 22.23
N ALA A 183 -0.18 -15.10 22.71
CA ALA A 183 0.37 -15.07 24.05
C ALA A 183 1.29 -13.86 24.26
N ALA A 184 2.16 -13.55 23.31
CA ALA A 184 3.03 -12.37 23.36
C ALA A 184 2.23 -11.06 23.39
N GLN A 185 1.17 -10.94 22.58
CA GLN A 185 0.26 -9.80 22.62
C GLN A 185 -0.44 -9.68 23.98
N TYR A 186 -0.95 -10.79 24.52
CA TYR A 186 -1.57 -10.79 25.85
C TYR A 186 -0.58 -10.42 26.95
N GLU A 187 0.68 -10.88 26.87
CA GLU A 187 1.70 -10.54 27.86
C GLU A 187 1.99 -9.04 27.88
N HIS A 188 2.04 -8.39 26.71
CA HIS A 188 2.26 -6.95 26.62
C HIS A 188 1.04 -6.14 27.03
N PHE A 189 -0.11 -6.38 26.38
CA PHE A 189 -1.29 -5.53 26.55
C PHE A 189 -2.15 -5.91 27.76
N ARG A 190 -2.03 -7.14 28.27
CA ARG A 190 -2.93 -7.72 29.29
C ARG A 190 -4.41 -7.74 28.87
N ILE A 191 -4.67 -7.65 27.56
CA ILE A 191 -6.00 -7.67 26.95
C ILE A 191 -6.31 -9.10 26.46
N ARG A 192 -7.34 -9.73 27.03
CA ARG A 192 -7.87 -10.99 26.49
C ARG A 192 -8.87 -10.68 25.38
N THR A 193 -8.54 -11.07 24.16
CA THR A 193 -9.40 -10.89 22.98
C THR A 193 -9.42 -12.17 22.13
N LYS A 194 -10.52 -12.38 21.41
CA LYS A 194 -10.70 -13.38 20.36
C LYS A 194 -10.08 -12.94 19.02
N ARG A 195 -9.60 -11.69 18.93
CA ARG A 195 -9.07 -11.07 17.71
C ARG A 195 -7.63 -10.57 17.92
N PRO A 196 -6.65 -11.43 18.27
CA PRO A 196 -5.25 -11.01 18.21
C PRO A 196 -4.93 -10.51 16.80
N ILE A 197 -4.10 -9.47 16.70
CA ILE A 197 -3.79 -8.85 15.40
C ILE A 197 -2.60 -9.60 14.80
N PRO A 198 -2.76 -10.30 13.67
CA PRO A 198 -1.65 -11.06 13.11
C PRO A 198 -0.58 -10.15 12.50
N PHE A 199 0.69 -10.57 12.57
CA PHE A 199 1.84 -9.89 11.97
C PHE A 199 1.69 -9.69 10.47
N TYR A 200 0.91 -10.55 9.80
CA TYR A 200 0.66 -10.49 8.36
C TYR A 200 -0.53 -9.59 8.00
N SER A 201 -1.11 -8.87 8.97
CA SER A 201 -2.09 -7.82 8.66
C SER A 201 -1.45 -6.71 7.84
N TYR A 202 -2.27 -6.03 7.02
CA TYR A 202 -1.84 -4.89 6.19
C TYR A 202 -0.97 -3.90 6.98
N TYR A 203 -1.44 -3.46 8.15
CA TYR A 203 -0.76 -2.43 8.94
C TYR A 203 0.58 -2.91 9.50
N CYS A 204 0.64 -4.15 9.99
CA CYS A 204 1.87 -4.74 10.49
C CYS A 204 2.92 -4.84 9.38
N VAL A 205 2.54 -5.30 8.18
CA VAL A 205 3.48 -5.40 7.06
C VAL A 205 3.99 -4.03 6.64
N ILE A 206 3.13 -3.01 6.54
CA ILE A 206 3.56 -1.64 6.24
C ILE A 206 4.54 -1.12 7.29
N LEU A 207 4.23 -1.29 8.59
CA LEU A 207 5.08 -0.82 9.68
C LEU A 207 6.43 -1.56 9.73
N LEU A 208 6.44 -2.89 9.64
CA LEU A 208 7.65 -3.72 9.73
C LEU A 208 8.54 -3.67 8.47
N THR A 209 8.04 -3.04 7.40
CA THR A 209 8.80 -2.77 6.17
C THR A 209 9.03 -1.27 5.94
N SER A 210 8.78 -0.44 6.96
CA SER A 210 8.97 1.02 6.88
C SER A 210 10.45 1.43 6.87
N ARG A 211 11.32 0.61 7.44
CA ARG A 211 12.78 0.82 7.48
C ARG A 211 13.52 -0.49 7.22
N GLU A 212 14.74 -0.36 6.75
CA GLU A 212 15.64 -1.50 6.64
C GLU A 212 16.10 -2.00 8.02
N GLY A 213 16.34 -3.30 8.14
CA GLY A 213 16.89 -3.90 9.35
C GLY A 213 15.92 -4.04 10.53
N ILE A 214 14.62 -3.76 10.35
CA ILE A 214 13.62 -3.98 11.40
C ILE A 214 13.56 -5.46 11.78
N LEU A 215 13.52 -6.35 10.78
CA LEU A 215 13.52 -7.80 10.97
C LEU A 215 14.85 -8.40 10.48
N SER A 216 15.18 -9.59 11.00
CA SER A 216 16.28 -10.37 10.42
C SER A 216 15.89 -10.92 9.04
N ASP A 217 16.88 -11.15 8.18
CA ASP A 217 16.68 -11.69 6.82
C ASP A 217 15.92 -13.03 6.84
N GLY A 218 16.23 -13.89 7.80
CA GLY A 218 15.54 -15.16 8.00
C GLY A 218 14.07 -14.98 8.39
N LEU A 219 13.75 -13.96 9.19
CA LEU A 219 12.37 -13.67 9.59
C LEU A 219 11.58 -13.03 8.44
N TYR A 220 12.17 -12.09 7.70
CA TYR A 220 11.55 -11.55 6.47
C TYR A 220 11.15 -12.67 5.51
N LYS A 221 12.06 -13.61 5.25
CA LYS A 221 11.78 -14.75 4.38
C LYS A 221 10.65 -15.63 4.92
N LYS A 222 10.67 -16.00 6.20
CA LYS A 222 9.60 -16.82 6.82
C LYS A 222 8.23 -16.16 6.71
N ILE A 223 8.15 -14.85 6.97
CA ILE A 223 6.93 -14.06 6.85
C ILE A 223 6.44 -14.04 5.40
N LEU A 224 7.33 -13.76 4.45
CA LEU A 224 6.99 -13.71 3.03
C LEU A 224 6.50 -15.07 2.52
N ASP A 225 7.25 -16.14 2.78
CA ASP A 225 6.92 -17.51 2.36
C ASP A 225 5.56 -17.93 2.95
N TYR A 226 5.30 -17.64 4.22
CA TYR A 226 4.01 -17.90 4.87
C TYR A 226 2.87 -17.11 4.20
N CYS A 227 3.03 -15.80 4.01
CA CYS A 227 2.00 -14.95 3.41
C CYS A 227 1.65 -15.37 1.97
N LEU A 228 2.63 -15.78 1.18
CA LEU A 228 2.40 -16.24 -0.20
C LEU A 228 1.67 -17.59 -0.26
N ASP A 229 1.90 -18.46 0.72
CA ASP A 229 1.31 -19.80 0.76
C ASP A 229 -0.02 -19.88 1.54
N ARG A 230 -0.39 -18.85 2.29
CA ARG A 230 -1.62 -18.81 3.08
C ARG A 230 -2.88 -18.82 2.22
N ASP A 231 -3.74 -19.82 2.41
CA ASP A 231 -4.93 -20.04 1.57
C ASP A 231 -5.99 -18.93 1.70
N GLU A 232 -6.14 -18.32 2.88
CA GLU A 232 -7.10 -17.24 3.09
C GLU A 232 -6.51 -15.84 2.86
N GLY A 233 -5.34 -15.76 2.20
CA GLY A 233 -4.72 -14.52 1.74
C GLY A 233 -4.26 -13.57 2.85
N MET A 234 -4.44 -12.26 2.63
CA MET A 234 -4.09 -11.21 3.57
C MET A 234 -5.37 -10.51 4.05
N TYR A 235 -5.59 -10.54 5.36
CA TYR A 235 -6.79 -9.99 5.99
C TYR A 235 -7.06 -8.53 5.54
N TYR A 236 -8.32 -8.23 5.22
CA TYR A 236 -8.82 -6.97 4.61
C TYR A 236 -8.33 -6.62 3.20
N ILE A 237 -7.42 -7.38 2.60
CA ILE A 237 -6.85 -7.06 1.30
C ILE A 237 -7.26 -8.09 0.24
N TYR A 238 -7.03 -9.37 0.50
CA TYR A 238 -7.26 -10.43 -0.47
C TYR A 238 -7.60 -11.72 0.27
N ASP A 239 -8.63 -12.41 -0.17
CA ASP A 239 -9.26 -13.55 0.51
C ASP A 239 -8.88 -14.90 -0.11
N ARG A 240 -7.82 -14.94 -0.93
CA ARG A 240 -7.31 -16.17 -1.55
C ARG A 240 -5.79 -16.27 -1.47
N LYS A 241 -5.27 -17.43 -1.83
CA LYS A 241 -3.83 -17.74 -1.83
C LYS A 241 -3.02 -16.84 -2.77
N PRO A 242 -2.10 -15.98 -2.27
CA PRO A 242 -1.36 -15.04 -3.13
C PRO A 242 -0.40 -15.70 -4.12
N SER A 243 0.04 -16.93 -3.86
CA SER A 243 0.84 -17.73 -4.80
C SER A 243 0.11 -18.19 -6.06
N VAL A 244 -1.22 -18.09 -6.09
CA VAL A 244 -2.01 -18.36 -7.30
C VAL A 244 -2.17 -17.06 -8.08
N CYS A 245 -1.56 -16.97 -9.26
CA CYS A 245 -1.66 -15.80 -10.12
C CYS A 245 -3.08 -15.67 -10.67
N VAL A 246 -3.61 -14.44 -10.70
CA VAL A 246 -4.98 -14.17 -11.16
C VAL A 246 -4.89 -13.54 -12.57
N PRO A 247 -5.71 -13.96 -13.54
CA PRO A 247 -5.77 -13.32 -14.85
C PRO A 247 -6.52 -11.99 -14.79
N ILE A 248 -6.14 -11.01 -15.64
CA ILE A 248 -6.76 -9.67 -15.65
C ILE A 248 -8.24 -9.69 -16.04
N SER A 249 -8.67 -10.73 -16.77
CA SER A 249 -10.06 -10.98 -17.12
C SER A 249 -10.96 -11.15 -15.89
N ASP A 250 -10.40 -11.61 -14.77
CA ASP A 250 -11.04 -11.56 -13.45
C ASP A 250 -10.67 -10.25 -12.74
N THR A 251 -11.17 -9.14 -13.28
CA THR A 251 -10.74 -7.79 -12.89
C THR A 251 -10.85 -7.50 -11.39
N LYS A 252 -11.89 -8.03 -10.73
CA LYS A 252 -12.08 -7.84 -9.28
C LYS A 252 -10.97 -8.52 -8.50
N TYR A 253 -10.74 -9.82 -8.75
CA TYR A 253 -9.73 -10.56 -7.99
C TYR A 253 -8.31 -10.20 -8.42
N PHE A 254 -8.08 -9.83 -9.68
CA PHE A 254 -6.80 -9.32 -10.16
C PHE A 254 -6.37 -8.08 -9.39
N PHE A 255 -7.28 -7.11 -9.21
CA PHE A 255 -7.01 -5.89 -8.45
C PHE A 255 -6.59 -6.21 -7.01
N TRP A 256 -7.38 -7.03 -6.29
CA TRP A 256 -7.09 -7.35 -4.89
C TRP A 256 -5.84 -8.22 -4.73
N TRP A 257 -5.63 -9.17 -5.64
CA TRP A 257 -4.42 -9.99 -5.70
C TRP A 257 -3.18 -9.12 -5.93
N MET A 258 -3.20 -8.24 -6.93
CA MET A 258 -2.06 -7.38 -7.22
C MET A 258 -1.80 -6.42 -6.04
N ARG A 259 -2.85 -5.85 -5.42
CA ARG A 259 -2.70 -5.06 -4.19
C ARG A 259 -2.01 -5.86 -3.08
N CYS A 260 -2.43 -7.10 -2.84
CA CYS A 260 -1.81 -7.99 -1.86
C CYS A 260 -0.32 -8.24 -2.17
N VAL A 261 -0.01 -8.61 -3.41
CA VAL A 261 1.35 -8.89 -3.85
C VAL A 261 2.22 -7.62 -3.82
N SER A 262 1.69 -6.43 -4.13
CA SER A 262 2.40 -5.15 -3.98
C SER A 262 2.75 -4.82 -2.53
N ILE A 263 1.96 -5.28 -1.55
CA ILE A 263 2.27 -5.12 -0.13
C ILE A 263 3.36 -6.13 0.27
N LEU A 264 3.24 -7.38 -0.20
CA LEU A 264 4.22 -8.42 0.09
C LEU A 264 5.58 -8.16 -0.57
N SER A 265 5.62 -7.44 -1.70
CA SER A 265 6.88 -7.07 -2.36
C SER A 265 7.76 -6.12 -1.55
N ARG A 266 7.23 -5.54 -0.47
CA ARG A 266 7.98 -4.74 0.50
C ARG A 266 8.88 -5.57 1.41
N LEU A 267 8.60 -6.86 1.55
CA LEU A 267 9.36 -7.76 2.42
C LEU A 267 10.68 -8.13 1.73
N LYS A 268 11.77 -8.09 2.51
CA LYS A 268 13.08 -8.52 2.03
C LYS A 268 13.01 -9.99 1.60
N GLY A 269 13.64 -10.30 0.47
CA GLY A 269 13.55 -11.61 -0.17
C GLY A 269 12.51 -11.70 -1.29
N TRP A 270 11.69 -10.66 -1.51
CA TRP A 270 10.78 -10.58 -2.66
C TRP A 270 11.44 -10.86 -4.01
N GLU A 271 12.70 -10.46 -4.19
CA GLU A 271 13.46 -10.64 -5.43
C GLU A 271 13.48 -12.10 -5.93
N GLN A 272 13.41 -13.09 -5.03
CA GLN A 272 13.34 -14.52 -5.42
C GLN A 272 12.04 -14.88 -6.15
N TYR A 273 10.98 -14.08 -5.97
CA TYR A 273 9.66 -14.28 -6.54
C TYR A 273 9.33 -13.28 -7.64
N LYS A 274 9.95 -12.09 -7.61
CA LYS A 274 9.63 -10.93 -8.47
C LYS A 274 9.35 -11.31 -9.91
N ALA A 275 10.28 -12.01 -10.56
CA ALA A 275 10.14 -12.33 -11.98
C ALA A 275 8.89 -13.18 -12.29
N ARG A 276 8.51 -14.14 -11.44
CA ARG A 276 7.29 -14.93 -11.63
C ARG A 276 6.05 -14.04 -11.70
N TYR A 277 5.91 -13.13 -10.74
CA TYR A 277 4.73 -12.28 -10.60
C TYR A 277 4.71 -11.14 -11.63
N CYS A 278 5.83 -10.46 -11.80
CA CYS A 278 5.96 -9.36 -12.75
C CYS A 278 5.79 -9.84 -14.19
N ASN A 279 6.37 -10.99 -14.57
CA ASN A 279 6.18 -11.56 -15.91
C ASN A 279 4.73 -11.98 -16.13
N TRP A 280 4.08 -12.61 -15.15
CA TRP A 280 2.66 -12.94 -15.24
C TRP A 280 1.81 -11.71 -15.54
N VAL A 281 2.02 -10.62 -14.79
CA VAL A 281 1.31 -9.35 -14.97
C VAL A 281 1.65 -8.69 -16.31
N TRP A 282 2.91 -8.74 -16.72
CA TRP A 282 3.37 -8.24 -18.02
C TRP A 282 2.60 -8.91 -19.17
N ASP A 283 2.45 -10.23 -19.11
CA ASP A 283 1.76 -11.01 -20.15
C ASP A 283 0.23 -10.80 -20.19
N GLN A 284 -0.35 -10.03 -19.25
CA GLN A 284 -1.78 -9.69 -19.25
C GLN A 284 -2.15 -8.48 -20.13
N MET A 285 -1.23 -7.97 -20.95
CA MET A 285 -1.53 -6.87 -21.87
C MET A 285 -2.58 -7.28 -22.93
N ASN A 286 -3.37 -6.30 -23.37
CA ASN A 286 -4.27 -6.44 -24.51
C ASN A 286 -3.51 -6.33 -25.85
N ALA A 287 -4.24 -6.45 -26.96
CA ALA A 287 -3.67 -6.37 -28.31
C ALA A 287 -2.98 -5.04 -28.63
N ASP A 288 -3.36 -3.95 -27.94
CA ASP A 288 -2.77 -2.62 -28.09
C ASP A 288 -1.52 -2.44 -27.20
N GLY A 289 -1.13 -3.46 -26.44
CA GLY A 289 0.04 -3.43 -25.56
C GLY A 289 -0.19 -2.70 -24.23
N PHE A 290 -1.44 -2.59 -23.78
CA PHE A 290 -1.82 -1.94 -22.51
C PHE A 290 -2.63 -2.85 -21.60
N TRP A 291 -2.85 -2.44 -20.35
CA TRP A 291 -3.72 -3.17 -19.42
C TRP A 291 -5.07 -2.49 -19.33
N ASP A 292 -6.13 -3.30 -19.28
CA ASP A 292 -7.50 -2.81 -19.16
C ASP A 292 -8.27 -3.58 -18.07
N LEU A 293 -8.52 -2.91 -16.95
CA LEU A 293 -9.41 -3.39 -15.90
C LEU A 293 -10.86 -3.06 -16.31
N ILE A 294 -11.41 -3.85 -17.24
CA ILE A 294 -12.69 -3.65 -17.93
C ILE A 294 -13.83 -3.28 -16.96
N ASN A 295 -13.85 -3.91 -15.78
CA ASN A 295 -14.80 -3.63 -14.72
C ASN A 295 -14.15 -2.82 -13.59
N LYS A 296 -14.76 -1.72 -13.17
CA LYS A 296 -14.30 -0.98 -11.98
C LYS A 296 -14.44 -1.88 -10.74
N PRO A 297 -13.35 -2.28 -10.06
CA PRO A 297 -13.39 -2.86 -8.72
C PRO A 297 -14.13 -1.90 -7.78
N GLY A 298 -14.88 -2.44 -6.82
CA GLY A 298 -15.64 -1.64 -5.85
C GLY A 298 -14.80 -0.65 -5.04
N TYR A 299 -13.46 -0.78 -5.08
CA TYR A 299 -12.51 0.11 -4.44
C TYR A 299 -12.06 1.22 -5.41
N SER A 300 -12.73 2.36 -5.37
CA SER A 300 -12.54 3.46 -6.34
C SER A 300 -11.21 4.23 -6.22
N GLN A 301 -10.29 3.80 -5.36
CA GLN A 301 -9.14 4.62 -4.98
C GLN A 301 -8.06 4.72 -6.05
N TYR A 302 -7.97 3.77 -6.99
CA TYR A 302 -6.94 3.76 -8.04
C TYR A 302 -7.33 4.52 -9.32
N VAL A 303 -8.59 4.96 -9.47
CA VAL A 303 -9.08 5.73 -10.63
C VAL A 303 -8.49 7.13 -10.62
N LEU A 304 -7.60 7.49 -11.54
CA LEU A 304 -6.93 8.80 -11.58
C LEU A 304 -7.66 9.83 -12.45
N SER A 305 -8.20 9.37 -13.58
CA SER A 305 -8.95 10.15 -14.56
C SER A 305 -10.31 10.62 -14.03
N ASP A 306 -10.83 11.70 -14.60
CA ASP A 306 -12.12 12.33 -14.21
C ASP A 306 -13.32 11.42 -14.47
N SER A 307 -13.23 10.60 -15.52
CA SER A 307 -14.29 9.69 -15.92
C SER A 307 -13.77 8.38 -16.51
N TRP A 308 -14.08 7.29 -15.80
CA TRP A 308 -13.88 5.91 -16.24
C TRP A 308 -14.92 5.39 -17.23
N ARG A 309 -15.93 6.21 -17.59
CA ARG A 309 -16.92 5.84 -18.62
C ARG A 309 -16.29 5.78 -20.02
N LYS A 310 -15.19 6.51 -20.23
CA LYS A 310 -14.42 6.48 -21.46
C LYS A 310 -13.37 5.36 -21.37
N SER A 311 -13.38 4.44 -22.33
CA SER A 311 -12.41 3.34 -22.41
C SER A 311 -10.96 3.83 -22.38
N LYS A 312 -10.66 4.92 -23.09
CA LYS A 312 -9.37 5.60 -23.10
C LYS A 312 -8.81 5.83 -21.69
N ASN A 313 -9.60 6.48 -20.84
CA ASN A 313 -9.21 6.85 -19.48
C ASN A 313 -9.08 5.63 -18.57
N ARG A 314 -9.96 4.63 -18.77
CA ARG A 314 -9.88 3.35 -18.07
C ARG A 314 -8.57 2.61 -18.39
N ILE A 315 -8.18 2.55 -19.65
CA ILE A 315 -6.93 1.91 -20.11
C ILE A 315 -5.71 2.65 -19.53
N ILE A 316 -5.71 3.98 -19.58
CA ILE A 316 -4.62 4.81 -19.02
C ILE A 316 -4.43 4.52 -17.54
N ASP A 317 -5.51 4.60 -16.75
CA ASP A 317 -5.44 4.42 -15.31
C ASP A 317 -5.10 2.97 -14.92
N SER A 318 -5.66 1.99 -15.65
CA SER A 318 -5.34 0.56 -15.47
C SER A 318 -3.87 0.29 -15.75
N SER A 319 -3.33 0.88 -16.81
CA SER A 319 -1.93 0.74 -17.19
C SER A 319 -1.01 1.40 -16.18
N ILE A 320 -1.32 2.61 -15.70
CA ILE A 320 -0.57 3.25 -14.61
C ILE A 320 -0.55 2.39 -13.35
N TYR A 321 -1.70 1.82 -12.97
CA TYR A 321 -1.81 0.96 -11.79
C TYR A 321 -0.94 -0.30 -11.91
N VAL A 322 -0.95 -0.95 -13.08
CA VAL A 322 -0.10 -2.11 -13.35
C VAL A 322 1.38 -1.72 -13.44
N MET A 323 1.71 -0.66 -14.18
CA MET A 323 3.10 -0.21 -14.34
C MET A 323 3.72 0.17 -13.00
N ARG A 324 2.96 0.76 -12.08
CA ARG A 324 3.40 0.99 -10.69
C ARG A 324 3.87 -0.31 -10.05
N PHE A 325 3.09 -1.38 -10.11
CA PHE A 325 3.51 -2.68 -9.58
C PHE A 325 4.78 -3.20 -10.26
N LEU A 326 4.90 -3.05 -11.58
CA LEU A 326 6.04 -3.51 -12.37
C LEU A 326 7.34 -2.73 -12.12
N THR A 327 7.25 -1.49 -11.65
CA THR A 327 8.39 -0.62 -11.31
C THR A 327 8.66 -0.54 -9.81
N ASP A 328 8.34 -1.60 -9.07
CA ASP A 328 8.54 -1.70 -7.62
C ASP A 328 7.82 -0.63 -6.78
N PHE A 329 6.68 -0.11 -7.25
CA PHE A 329 5.81 0.71 -6.41
C PHE A 329 5.27 -0.14 -5.27
N ARG A 330 5.70 0.18 -4.05
CA ARG A 330 5.55 -0.62 -2.83
C ARG A 330 4.12 -0.67 -2.24
N GLY A 331 3.09 -0.35 -3.03
CA GLY A 331 1.67 -0.39 -2.64
C GLY A 331 1.28 0.59 -1.51
N ILE A 332 0.10 1.23 -1.65
CA ILE A 332 -0.54 2.08 -0.62
C ILE A 332 -2.04 1.71 -0.53
#